data_AF-A0A3C1ZC82-F1
#
_entry.id   AF-A0A3C1ZC82-F1
#
_cell.length_a   1.000
_cell.length_b   1.000
_cell.length_c   1.000
_cell.angle_alpha   90.00
_cell.angle_beta   90.00
_cell.angle_gamma   90.00
#
_symmetry.space_group_name_H-M   'P 1'
#
loop_
_entity.id
_entity.type
_entity.pdbx_description
1 polymer ?
#
loop_
_entity_poly.entity_id
_entity_poly.type
_entity_poly.pdbx_seq_one_letter_code
_entity_poly.pdbx_strand_id
1 'polypeptide(L)'
;MDWIQALILGIIQGLTEYLPVSSSGHLAIGAALFGIEGSDNLMFTVLVHVATVLSTLVVLWSEVAWLLQGLLKFKMNDATKYMINILISMIPVGIVGVFFKDKVEEVFGSGLLIVGIMLLVTAALLTFSYYARPRPKERISWRDALIIGIAQACAVMPGLSRSG
;
A
#
# COMPACT_ATOMS: atom_id res chain seq x y z
N MET A 1 2.35 -23.41 5.85
CA MET A 1 3.32 -22.49 6.51
C MET A 1 3.41 -22.80 8.01
N ASP A 2 4.61 -22.77 8.60
CA ASP A 2 4.83 -23.01 10.05
C ASP A 2 4.66 -21.73 10.91
N TRP A 3 4.41 -21.87 12.21
CA TRP A 3 4.20 -20.76 13.14
C TRP A 3 5.41 -19.83 13.24
N ILE A 4 6.64 -20.35 13.19
CA ILE A 4 7.85 -19.53 13.23
C ILE A 4 7.97 -18.71 11.94
N GLN A 5 7.70 -19.31 10.79
CA GLN A 5 7.69 -18.62 9.50
C GLN A 5 6.64 -17.50 9.49
N ALA A 6 5.43 -17.79 9.98
CA ALA A 6 4.34 -16.82 10.09
C ALA A 6 4.72 -15.65 11.02
N LEU A 7 5.37 -15.92 12.16
CA LEU A 7 5.83 -14.89 13.09
C LEU A 7 6.88 -13.98 12.43
N ILE A 8 7.88 -14.56 11.77
CA ILE A 8 8.96 -13.81 11.11
C ILE A 8 8.39 -12.95 9.98
N LEU A 9 7.58 -13.53 9.09
CA LEU A 9 6.98 -12.78 7.99
C LEU A 9 5.99 -11.72 8.48
N GLY A 10 5.27 -11.99 9.57
CA GLY A 10 4.40 -11.00 10.22
C GLY A 10 5.17 -9.81 10.78
N ILE A 11 6.32 -10.04 11.42
CA ILE A 11 7.23 -8.97 11.86
C ILE A 11 7.76 -8.19 10.67
N ILE A 12 8.18 -8.87 9.60
CA ILE A 12 8.65 -8.23 8.37
C ILE A 12 7.56 -7.33 7.80
N GLN A 13 6.33 -7.82 7.64
CA GLN A 13 5.20 -7.01 7.17
C GLN A 13 4.98 -5.79 8.07
N GLY A 14 4.91 -5.98 9.38
CA GLY A 14 4.64 -4.90 10.32
C GLY A 14 5.71 -3.80 10.29
N LEU A 15 6.97 -4.17 10.10
CA LEU A 15 8.08 -3.20 9.98
C LEU A 15 8.11 -2.50 8.62
N THR A 16 7.75 -3.20 7.54
CA THR A 16 7.96 -2.72 6.17
C THR A 16 6.75 -2.04 5.54
N GLU A 17 5.53 -2.29 6.01
CA GLU A 17 4.31 -1.70 5.42
C GLU A 17 4.31 -0.17 5.49
N TYR A 18 4.82 0.39 6.58
CA TYR A 18 4.85 1.83 6.83
C TYR A 18 6.09 2.53 6.27
N LEU A 19 7.10 1.76 5.88
CA LEU A 19 8.33 2.28 5.31
C LEU A 19 8.26 2.23 3.78
N PRO A 20 8.89 3.17 3.07
CA PRO A 20 8.90 3.21 1.62
C PRO A 20 9.89 2.19 1.02
N VAL A 21 9.75 0.92 1.40
CA VAL A 21 10.69 -0.18 1.08
C VAL A 21 10.00 -1.42 0.46
N SER A 22 8.70 -1.34 0.16
CA SER A 22 7.87 -2.42 -0.36
C SER A 22 7.79 -3.66 0.54
N SER A 23 6.75 -3.69 1.39
CA SER A 23 6.41 -4.86 2.21
C SER A 23 6.10 -6.11 1.40
N SER A 24 5.37 -5.97 0.28
CA SER A 24 5.07 -7.08 -0.64
C SER A 24 6.33 -7.71 -1.23
N GLY A 25 7.36 -6.91 -1.53
CA GLY A 25 8.65 -7.42 -1.98
C GLY A 25 9.39 -8.21 -0.90
N HIS A 26 9.42 -7.70 0.34
CA HIS A 26 10.04 -8.39 1.47
C HIS A 26 9.33 -9.70 1.83
N LEU A 27 7.99 -9.72 1.79
CA LEU A 27 7.21 -10.95 1.96
C LEU A 27 7.49 -11.97 0.86
N ALA A 28 7.57 -11.53 -0.41
CA ALA A 28 7.89 -12.43 -1.53
C ALA A 28 9.29 -13.04 -1.40
N ILE A 29 10.29 -12.24 -1.01
CA ILE A 29 11.66 -12.72 -0.75
C ILE A 29 11.68 -13.69 0.43
N GLY A 30 11.04 -13.34 1.56
CA GLY A 30 10.97 -14.19 2.73
C GLY A 30 10.28 -15.52 2.46
N ALA A 31 9.16 -15.50 1.73
CA ALA A 31 8.44 -16.70 1.33
C ALA A 31 9.30 -17.61 0.43
N ALA A 32 10.02 -17.04 -0.52
CA ALA A 32 10.94 -17.79 -1.38
C ALA A 32 12.10 -18.42 -0.59
N LEU A 33 12.67 -17.70 0.40
CA LEU A 33 13.73 -18.23 1.27
C LEU A 33 13.24 -19.38 2.16
N PHE A 34 11.98 -19.34 2.59
CA PHE A 34 11.36 -20.41 3.37
C PHE A 34 10.77 -21.55 2.51
N GLY A 35 10.81 -21.44 1.17
CA GLY A 35 10.22 -22.42 0.27
C GLY A 35 8.70 -22.52 0.37
N ILE A 36 8.01 -21.42 0.69
CA ILE A 36 6.55 -21.39 0.87
C ILE A 36 5.89 -21.27 -0.51
N GLU A 37 5.00 -22.21 -0.84
CA GLU A 37 4.25 -22.24 -2.10
C GLU A 37 3.14 -21.16 -2.19
N GLY A 38 2.76 -20.80 -3.42
CA GLY A 38 2.06 -19.56 -3.74
C GLY A 38 0.66 -19.38 -3.12
N SER A 39 -0.14 -20.45 -2.98
CA SER A 39 -1.51 -20.34 -2.45
C SER A 39 -1.54 -20.01 -0.96
N ASP A 40 -0.69 -20.67 -0.17
CA ASP A 40 -0.51 -20.40 1.27
C ASP A 40 0.04 -18.99 1.49
N ASN A 41 1.02 -18.60 0.67
CA ASN A 41 1.67 -17.28 0.75
C ASN A 41 0.70 -16.12 0.43
N LEU A 42 -0.16 -16.28 -0.58
CA LEU A 42 -1.12 -15.25 -0.97
C LEU A 42 -2.12 -14.98 0.17
N MET A 43 -2.72 -16.03 0.73
CA MET A 43 -3.69 -15.90 1.82
C MET A 43 -3.06 -15.26 3.06
N PHE A 44 -1.86 -15.70 3.44
CA PHE A 44 -1.12 -15.10 4.54
C PHE A 44 -0.81 -13.62 4.29
N THR A 45 -0.33 -13.28 3.09
CA THR A 45 -0.03 -11.91 2.68
C THR A 45 -1.27 -11.01 2.83
N VAL A 46 -2.45 -11.48 2.41
CA VAL A 46 -3.70 -10.73 2.58
C VAL A 46 -4.02 -10.53 4.06
N LEU A 47 -3.91 -11.56 4.90
CA LEU A 47 -4.20 -11.48 6.33
C LEU A 47 -3.29 -10.48 7.05
N VAL A 48 -1.99 -10.48 6.77
CA VAL A 48 -1.07 -9.55 7.41
C VAL A 48 -1.25 -8.11 6.93
N HIS A 49 -1.74 -7.88 5.71
CA HIS A 49 -2.17 -6.55 5.26
C HIS A 49 -3.44 -6.09 5.99
N VAL A 50 -4.39 -6.99 6.27
CA VAL A 50 -5.55 -6.66 7.12
C VAL A 50 -5.07 -6.27 8.52
N ALA A 51 -4.11 -7.00 9.08
CA ALA A 51 -3.53 -6.67 10.39
C ALA A 51 -2.88 -5.27 10.41
N THR A 52 -2.12 -4.89 9.36
CA THR A 52 -1.52 -3.55 9.28
C THR A 52 -2.56 -2.45 9.05
N VAL A 53 -3.66 -2.73 8.32
CA VAL A 53 -4.80 -1.80 8.24
C VAL A 53 -5.43 -1.58 9.61
N LEU A 54 -5.67 -2.64 10.39
CA LEU A 54 -6.21 -2.54 11.75
C LEU A 54 -5.27 -1.74 12.66
N SER A 55 -3.96 -1.99 12.59
CA SER A 55 -2.95 -1.22 13.30
C SER A 55 -3.02 0.28 12.94
N THR A 56 -3.15 0.61 11.65
CA THR A 56 -3.31 2.00 11.20
C THR A 56 -4.56 2.66 11.76
N LEU A 57 -5.69 1.94 11.79
CA LEU A 57 -6.95 2.47 12.34
C LEU A 57 -6.87 2.73 13.85
N VAL A 58 -6.15 1.89 14.58
CA VAL A 58 -5.92 2.08 16.03
C VAL A 58 -5.01 3.28 16.29
N VAL A 59 -3.89 3.37 15.56
CA VAL A 59 -2.92 4.47 15.73
C VAL A 59 -3.51 5.81 15.31
N LEU A 60 -4.31 5.86 14.24
CA LEU A 60 -4.95 7.07 13.71
C LEU A 60 -6.41 7.21 14.14
N TRP A 61 -6.78 6.65 15.30
CA TRP A 61 -8.17 6.63 15.75
C TRP A 61 -8.76 8.04 15.89
N SER A 62 -7.97 9.02 16.35
CA SER A 62 -8.38 10.42 16.45
C SER A 62 -8.77 11.03 15.11
N GLU A 63 -7.99 10.77 14.07
CA GLU A 63 -8.18 11.25 12.71
C GLU A 63 -9.39 10.57 12.07
N VAL A 64 -9.52 9.26 12.27
CA VAL A 64 -10.69 8.48 11.82
C VAL A 64 -11.96 9.01 12.50
N ALA A 65 -11.94 9.24 13.81
CA ALA A 65 -13.07 9.80 14.53
C ALA A 65 -13.44 11.21 14.04
N TRP A 66 -12.44 12.06 13.77
CA TRP A 66 -12.64 13.39 13.18
C TRP A 66 -13.32 13.31 11.80
N LEU A 67 -12.87 12.38 10.94
CA LEU A 67 -13.47 12.15 9.63
C LEU A 67 -14.93 11.69 9.74
N LEU A 68 -15.21 10.71 10.60
CA LEU A 68 -16.56 10.18 10.81
C LEU A 68 -17.51 11.25 11.37
N GLN A 69 -17.09 11.99 12.40
CA GLN A 69 -17.87 13.10 12.95
C GLN A 69 -18.10 14.20 11.91
N GLY A 70 -17.11 14.46 11.06
CA GLY A 70 -17.21 15.40 9.95
C GLY A 70 -18.30 15.04 8.95
N LEU A 71 -18.37 13.75 8.57
CA LEU A 71 -19.39 13.22 7.66
C LEU A 71 -20.80 13.29 8.27
N LEU A 72 -20.95 12.96 9.56
CA LEU A 72 -22.23 12.98 10.26
C LEU A 72 -22.80 14.40 10.42
N LYS A 73 -22.02 15.46 10.17
CA LYS A 73 -22.52 16.84 10.12
C LYS A 73 -23.27 17.16 8.83
N PHE A 74 -23.23 16.29 7.82
CA PHE A 74 -23.89 16.46 6.51
C PHE A 74 -23.63 17.83 5.86
N LYS A 75 -22.42 18.36 6.05
CA LYS A 75 -21.98 19.66 5.52
C LYS A 75 -20.63 19.52 4.85
N MET A 76 -20.35 20.40 3.88
CA MET A 76 -19.08 20.46 3.18
C MET A 76 -18.00 21.14 4.05
N ASN A 77 -17.55 20.44 5.10
CA ASN A 77 -16.46 20.84 5.97
C ASN A 77 -15.11 20.23 5.52
N ASP A 78 -14.02 20.55 6.21
CA ASP A 78 -12.69 20.08 5.81
C ASP A 78 -12.52 18.56 5.95
N ALA A 79 -13.18 17.92 6.92
CA ALA A 79 -13.22 16.46 7.05
C ALA A 79 -13.93 15.78 5.88
N THR A 80 -15.10 16.31 5.48
CA THR A 80 -15.84 15.81 4.31
C THR A 80 -15.02 15.98 3.03
N LYS A 81 -14.35 17.12 2.84
CA LYS A 81 -13.46 17.35 1.69
C LYS A 81 -12.28 16.38 1.69
N TYR A 82 -11.67 16.14 2.86
CA TYR A 82 -10.57 15.19 3.00
C TYR A 82 -11.02 13.77 2.66
N MET A 83 -12.19 13.35 3.16
CA MET A 83 -12.78 12.05 2.81
C MET A 83 -13.06 11.91 1.31
N ILE A 84 -13.61 12.95 0.68
CA ILE A 84 -13.83 12.95 -0.78
C ILE A 84 -12.50 12.77 -1.52
N ASN A 85 -11.42 13.42 -1.07
CA ASN A 85 -10.10 13.23 -1.67
C ASN A 85 -9.58 11.79 -1.50
N ILE A 86 -9.77 11.16 -0.33
CA ILE A 86 -9.44 9.73 -0.14
C ILE A 86 -10.22 8.88 -1.15
N LEU A 87 -11.53 9.11 -1.29
CA LEU A 87 -12.35 8.37 -2.25
C LEU A 87 -11.87 8.57 -3.69
N ILE A 88 -11.50 9.80 -4.07
CA ILE A 88 -10.95 10.11 -5.39
C ILE A 88 -9.63 9.37 -5.62
N SER A 89 -8.73 9.33 -4.63
CA SER A 89 -7.46 8.60 -4.78
C SER A 89 -7.67 7.09 -4.86
N MET A 90 -8.74 6.55 -4.29
CA MET A 90 -9.07 5.13 -4.39
C MET A 90 -9.60 4.72 -5.77
N ILE A 91 -10.14 5.64 -6.57
CA ILE A 91 -10.78 5.31 -7.86
C ILE A 91 -9.82 4.58 -8.82
N PRO A 92 -8.61 5.09 -9.13
CA PRO A 92 -7.73 4.42 -10.10
C PRO A 92 -7.28 3.03 -9.63
N VAL A 93 -6.95 2.87 -8.34
CA VAL A 93 -6.59 1.57 -7.77
C VAL A 93 -7.78 0.60 -7.82
N GLY A 94 -8.99 1.08 -7.55
CA GLY A 94 -10.21 0.27 -7.61
C GLY A 94 -10.50 -0.21 -9.03
N ILE A 95 -10.27 0.63 -10.04
CA ILE A 95 -10.37 0.24 -11.45
C ILE A 95 -9.36 -0.87 -11.77
N VAL A 96 -8.10 -0.73 -11.35
CA VAL A 96 -7.10 -1.79 -11.53
C VAL A 96 -7.53 -3.08 -10.84
N GLY A 97 -8.00 -3.00 -9.59
CA GLY A 97 -8.45 -4.15 -8.82
C GLY A 97 -9.66 -4.87 -9.40
N VAL A 98 -10.60 -4.17 -10.04
CA VAL A 98 -11.81 -4.79 -10.62
C VAL A 98 -11.56 -5.34 -12.02
N PHE A 99 -10.85 -4.60 -12.89
CA PHE A 99 -10.72 -4.94 -14.31
C PHE A 99 -9.42 -5.68 -14.65
N PHE A 100 -8.40 -5.60 -13.79
CA PHE A 100 -7.06 -6.15 -14.04
C PHE A 100 -6.60 -7.14 -12.97
N LYS A 101 -7.49 -7.61 -12.10
CA LYS A 101 -7.20 -8.57 -11.03
C LYS A 101 -6.35 -9.76 -11.49
N ASP A 102 -6.78 -10.46 -12.55
CA ASP A 102 -6.09 -11.67 -13.02
C ASP A 102 -4.66 -11.38 -13.49
N LYS A 103 -4.44 -10.23 -14.15
CA LYS A 103 -3.10 -9.80 -14.57
C LYS A 103 -2.23 -9.46 -13.37
N VAL A 104 -2.81 -8.83 -12.34
CA VAL A 104 -2.09 -8.53 -11.10
C VAL A 104 -1.66 -9.84 -10.45
N GLU A 105 -2.55 -10.81 -10.29
CA GLU A 105 -2.23 -12.12 -9.72
C GLU A 105 -1.13 -12.85 -10.50
N GLU A 106 -1.16 -12.79 -11.84
CA GLU A 106 -0.10 -13.33 -12.71
C GLU A 106 1.26 -12.67 -12.44
N VAL A 107 1.30 -11.34 -12.29
CA VAL A 107 2.53 -10.61 -11.97
C VAL A 107 3.04 -10.96 -10.56
N PHE A 108 2.17 -11.19 -9.57
CA PHE A 108 2.59 -11.70 -8.26
C PHE A 108 3.19 -13.11 -8.34
N GLY A 109 2.74 -13.93 -9.31
CA GLY A 109 3.29 -15.26 -9.58
C GLY A 109 4.56 -15.29 -10.44
N SER A 110 4.96 -14.16 -11.04
CA SER A 110 6.08 -14.07 -11.98
C SER A 110 7.49 -14.24 -11.38
N GLY A 111 7.57 -14.35 -10.04
CA GLY A 111 8.79 -14.68 -9.31
C GLY A 111 9.63 -13.47 -8.88
N LEU A 112 10.79 -13.76 -8.30
CA LEU A 112 11.65 -12.76 -7.63
C LEU A 112 12.30 -11.75 -8.59
N LEU A 113 12.34 -12.02 -9.89
CA LEU A 113 12.94 -11.10 -10.86
C LEU A 113 12.16 -9.78 -10.93
N ILE A 114 10.82 -9.85 -11.05
CA ILE A 114 9.98 -8.64 -11.09
C ILE A 114 10.05 -7.90 -9.76
N VAL A 115 10.02 -8.63 -8.63
CA VAL A 115 10.20 -8.03 -7.30
C VAL A 115 11.52 -7.26 -7.23
N GLY A 116 12.62 -7.86 -7.67
CA GLY A 116 13.95 -7.22 -7.67
C GLY A 116 14.00 -5.95 -8.53
N ILE A 117 13.43 -5.98 -9.74
CA ILE A 117 13.34 -4.80 -10.60
C ILE A 117 12.51 -3.70 -9.93
N MET A 118 11.35 -4.04 -9.36
CA MET A 118 10.48 -3.04 -8.73
C MET A 118 11.07 -2.45 -7.44
N LEU A 119 11.90 -3.20 -6.71
CA LEU A 119 12.67 -2.66 -5.59
C LEU A 119 13.71 -1.63 -6.06
N LEU A 120 14.37 -1.86 -7.19
CA LEU A 120 15.27 -0.87 -7.79
C LEU A 120 14.50 0.37 -8.27
N VAL A 121 13.32 0.20 -8.85
CA VAL A 121 12.43 1.31 -9.24
C VAL A 121 12.02 2.11 -8.00
N THR A 122 11.60 1.44 -6.92
CA THR A 122 11.29 2.09 -5.63
C THR A 122 12.48 2.91 -5.13
N ALA A 123 13.68 2.32 -5.10
CA ALA A 123 14.89 3.01 -4.67
C ALA A 123 15.20 4.24 -5.55
N ALA A 124 15.02 4.14 -6.86
CA ALA A 124 15.20 5.25 -7.79
C ALA A 124 14.20 6.38 -7.55
N LEU A 125 12.91 6.06 -7.32
CA LEU A 125 11.86 7.05 -7.02
C LEU A 125 12.14 7.78 -5.69
N LEU A 126 12.55 7.05 -4.65
CA LEU A 126 12.92 7.65 -3.37
C LEU A 126 14.13 8.57 -3.52
N THR A 127 15.16 8.12 -4.24
CA THR A 127 16.36 8.90 -4.53
C THR A 127 15.98 10.19 -5.27
N PHE A 128 15.12 10.09 -6.28
CA PHE A 128 14.61 11.25 -6.99
C PHE A 128 13.85 12.22 -6.06
N SER A 129 12.95 11.71 -5.21
CA SER A 129 12.18 12.52 -4.25
C SER A 129 13.10 13.31 -3.30
N TYR A 130 14.18 12.68 -2.83
CA TYR A 130 15.19 13.32 -1.98
C TYR A 130 15.86 14.53 -2.66
N TYR A 131 16.19 14.42 -3.95
CA TYR A 131 16.80 15.52 -4.71
C TYR A 131 15.79 16.56 -5.20
N ALA A 132 14.59 16.14 -5.57
CA ALA A 132 13.54 17.02 -6.10
C ALA A 132 12.99 17.99 -5.03
N ARG A 133 13.07 17.61 -3.75
CA ARG A 133 12.59 18.41 -2.59
C ARG A 133 11.19 19.00 -2.84
N PRO A 134 10.18 18.16 -3.12
CA PRO A 134 8.83 18.64 -3.37
C PRO A 134 8.33 19.45 -2.18
N ARG A 135 7.68 20.59 -2.46
CA ARG A 135 7.14 21.43 -1.38
C ARG A 135 5.97 20.72 -0.71
N PRO A 136 5.94 20.63 0.64
CA PRO A 136 4.79 20.08 1.34
C PRO A 136 3.58 20.97 1.07
N LYS A 137 2.46 20.34 0.70
CA LYS A 137 1.18 21.02 0.51
C LYS A 137 0.35 20.90 1.79
N GLU A 138 -0.03 22.03 2.37
CA GLU A 138 -0.94 22.06 3.53
C GLU A 138 -2.34 21.54 3.21
N ARG A 139 -2.78 21.69 1.94
CA ARG A 139 -4.08 21.23 1.48
C ARG A 139 -3.92 20.43 0.20
N ILE A 140 -4.41 19.19 0.24
CA ILE A 140 -4.50 18.31 -0.93
C ILE A 140 -5.75 18.71 -1.72
N SER A 141 -5.57 19.05 -3.00
CA SER A 141 -6.69 19.27 -3.91
C SER A 141 -7.20 17.95 -4.49
N TRP A 142 -8.38 17.96 -5.11
CA TRP A 142 -8.90 16.77 -5.81
C TRP A 142 -7.99 16.30 -6.95
N ARG A 143 -7.25 17.22 -7.59
CA ARG A 143 -6.26 16.89 -8.64
C ARG A 143 -5.07 16.15 -8.04
N ASP A 144 -4.60 16.61 -6.88
CA ASP A 144 -3.52 15.95 -6.16
C ASP A 144 -3.95 14.53 -5.73
N ALA A 145 -5.17 14.39 -5.20
CA ALA A 145 -5.75 13.10 -4.85
C ALA A 145 -5.82 12.14 -6.04
N LEU A 146 -6.23 12.62 -7.22
CA LEU A 146 -6.27 11.81 -8.43
C LEU A 146 -4.87 11.37 -8.88
N ILE A 147 -3.87 12.27 -8.83
CA ILE A 147 -2.47 11.95 -9.15
C ILE A 147 -1.93 10.88 -8.19
N ILE A 148 -2.18 11.03 -6.89
CA ILE A 148 -1.83 10.04 -5.87
C ILE A 148 -2.48 8.70 -6.21
N GLY A 149 -3.78 8.69 -6.56
CA GLY A 149 -4.49 7.47 -6.94
C GLY A 149 -3.91 6.77 -8.16
N ILE A 150 -3.50 7.54 -9.18
CA ILE A 150 -2.83 6.99 -10.38
C ILE A 150 -1.48 6.37 -10.00
N ALA A 151 -0.68 7.05 -9.17
CA ALA A 151 0.58 6.51 -8.67
C ALA A 151 0.36 5.22 -7.86
N GLN A 152 -0.66 5.18 -7.00
CA GLN A 152 -1.05 3.99 -6.24
C GLN A 152 -1.48 2.83 -7.16
N ALA A 153 -2.17 3.12 -8.27
CA ALA A 153 -2.56 2.12 -9.26
C ALA A 153 -1.35 1.48 -9.95
N CYS A 154 -0.30 2.26 -10.22
CA CYS A 154 0.98 1.73 -10.70
C CYS A 154 1.69 0.90 -9.60
N ALA A 155 1.58 1.31 -8.34
CA ALA A 155 2.18 0.64 -7.18
C ALA A 155 1.46 -0.65 -6.73
N VAL A 156 0.55 -1.18 -7.55
CA VAL A 156 -0.01 -2.53 -7.35
C VAL A 156 1.02 -3.63 -7.66
N MET A 157 2.07 -3.31 -8.44
CA MET A 157 3.12 -4.27 -8.79
C MET A 157 3.92 -4.74 -7.54
N PRO A 158 4.20 -6.04 -7.40
CA PRO A 158 4.97 -6.56 -6.27
C PRO A 158 6.40 -6.00 -6.29
N GLY A 159 6.89 -5.53 -5.14
CA GLY A 159 8.20 -4.88 -5.03
C GLY A 159 8.16 -3.35 -5.24
N LEU A 160 7.06 -2.78 -5.75
CA LEU A 160 6.88 -1.33 -5.82
C LEU A 160 6.23 -0.84 -4.52
N SER A 161 6.84 0.10 -3.82
CA SER A 161 6.34 0.56 -2.51
C SER A 161 5.19 1.55 -2.67
N ARG A 162 4.01 1.24 -2.12
CA ARG A 162 2.84 2.15 -2.12
C ARG A 162 2.98 3.35 -1.19
N SER A 163 3.84 3.22 -0.16
CA SER A 163 4.11 4.25 0.85
C SER A 163 5.21 5.25 0.43
N GLY A 164 5.97 4.95 -0.63
CA GLY A 164 7.05 5.80 -1.16
C GLY A 164 6.59 6.70 -2.29
#